data_AF-A0A916EG66-F1
#
_entry.id   AF-A0A916EG66-F1
#
_cell.length_a   1.000
_cell.length_b   1.000
_cell.length_c   1.000
_cell.angle_alpha   90.00
_cell.angle_beta   90.00
_cell.angle_gamma   90.00
#
_symmetry.space_group_name_H-M   'P 1'
#
loop_
_entity.id
_entity.type
_entity.pdbx_description
1 polymer ?
#
loop_
_entity_poly.entity_id
_entity_poly.type
_entity_poly.pdbx_seq_one_letter_code
_entity_poly.pdbx_strand_id
1 'polypeptide(L)'
;MNHFTTNNEQWVDPSEFTKIQNIEFSKNKTAYWKDGHLIGWNAGKNKWDRKGGQQVKLVSQYCENYLTSHFLKSEHDISKINPSKRLVYGITRDHETQDYAVIEKLEVRCSLCNREWMSSRWCRGFYSDHFESEFKNWTSDDTDIDTFIREAQTSAEFPEQVLEWIPESHLTKFTEIGQGGYGTVSKAYWEKGRIYKRDFIENKWERSGPMWVALKSIDEEEGSTAAFLKEAKAMNRCLKNDVYFLNFYGISRLPDTNKYLIVMRYFEEGDLRKYIYSNSVTNSWVNRIDRLWSIAIDLRTLHRADLVHRDLHSGNVLFGSDRRSFIADFGLACKDGQAQEDDSKGVLPYVAPEVLCRQPYTRAADVYSFGIIMWEFTSYQSPFGTIEHNCDLAITIHGGLRPKVIKDTPGCYVRLMKQCWDSKLANRPTAHSLADTLEKWLQIICGKCETKCDDKDIWDQFNLAEQKRQKNPSLIKPYSEELHPSVSLTSRILPKIYLPIQMTYEEKFTIDEFLKDYENNIDENNISMLS
;
A
#
# COMPACT_ATOMS: atom_id res chain seq x y z
N MET A 1 2.53 8.50 30.19
CA MET A 1 2.57 7.12 30.73
C MET A 1 1.60 6.28 29.90
N ASN A 2 2.12 5.33 29.12
CA ASN A 2 1.40 4.56 28.09
C ASN A 2 0.04 4.00 28.54
N HIS A 3 -1.06 4.62 28.13
CA HIS A 3 -2.40 4.03 28.17
C HIS A 3 -2.77 3.45 26.79
N PHE A 4 -2.06 2.39 26.40
CA PHE A 4 -2.46 1.48 25.33
C PHE A 4 -2.48 0.06 25.87
N THR A 5 -3.50 -0.27 26.67
CA THR A 5 -3.78 -1.67 27.06
C THR A 5 -5.30 -1.84 27.16
N THR A 6 -5.98 -1.97 26.03
CA THR A 6 -7.33 -2.58 26.04
C THR A 6 -7.29 -4.10 25.87
N ASN A 7 -6.12 -4.68 25.62
CA ASN A 7 -5.88 -6.13 25.68
C ASN A 7 -4.51 -6.35 26.34
N ASN A 8 -4.24 -7.51 26.95
CA ASN A 8 -3.04 -7.83 27.75
C ASN A 8 -1.69 -7.87 26.96
N GLU A 9 -1.52 -7.02 25.95
CA GLU A 9 -0.36 -6.95 25.06
C GLU A 9 0.44 -5.69 25.35
N GLN A 10 1.72 -5.88 25.66
CA GLN A 10 2.60 -4.81 26.10
C GLN A 10 3.44 -4.26 24.94
N TRP A 11 3.52 -2.93 24.86
CA TRP A 11 4.63 -2.26 24.21
C TRP A 11 5.90 -2.51 25.03
N VAL A 12 6.98 -2.91 24.37
CA VAL A 12 8.30 -3.11 24.96
C VAL A 12 9.26 -2.18 24.25
N ASP A 13 10.00 -1.41 25.04
CA ASP A 13 11.04 -0.55 24.47
C ASP A 13 12.12 -1.42 23.81
N PRO A 14 12.56 -1.10 22.59
CA PRO A 14 13.60 -1.84 21.91
C PRO A 14 14.87 -2.02 22.76
N SER A 15 15.19 -1.07 23.64
CA SER A 15 16.37 -1.12 24.53
C SER A 15 16.34 -2.26 25.56
N GLU A 16 15.19 -2.90 25.79
CA GLU A 16 15.03 -4.04 26.69
C GLU A 16 15.58 -5.36 26.12
N PHE A 17 15.92 -5.37 24.82
CA PHE A 17 16.45 -6.54 24.12
C PHE A 17 17.98 -6.50 24.00
N THR A 18 18.62 -7.61 24.30
CA THR A 18 20.08 -7.80 24.20
C THR A 18 20.41 -9.07 23.42
N LYS A 19 21.68 -9.26 23.04
CA LYS A 19 22.15 -10.45 22.30
C LYS A 19 21.33 -10.71 21.03
N ILE A 20 21.05 -9.66 20.28
CA ILE A 20 20.23 -9.72 19.07
C ILE A 20 21.01 -10.46 17.98
N GLN A 21 20.41 -11.46 17.34
CA GLN A 21 21.01 -12.23 16.25
C GLN A 21 20.02 -12.35 15.09
N ASN A 22 20.52 -12.24 13.86
CA ASN A 22 19.70 -12.45 12.66
C ASN A 22 19.40 -13.94 12.49
N ILE A 23 18.18 -14.27 12.10
CA ILE A 23 17.80 -15.63 11.69
C ILE A 23 18.22 -15.80 10.22
N GLU A 24 18.89 -16.91 9.93
CA GLU A 24 19.38 -17.19 8.58
C GLU A 24 18.22 -17.21 7.57
N PHE A 25 18.42 -16.54 6.43
CA PHE A 25 17.43 -16.39 5.36
C PHE A 25 16.10 -15.73 5.79
N SER A 26 16.08 -14.98 6.89
CA SER A 26 14.91 -14.24 7.38
C SER A 26 15.25 -12.79 7.73
N LYS A 27 14.23 -11.94 7.76
CA LYS A 27 14.29 -10.61 8.39
C LYS A 27 14.11 -10.65 9.91
N ASN A 28 13.71 -11.80 10.44
CA ASN A 28 13.43 -11.97 11.85
C ASN A 28 14.73 -12.08 12.66
N LYS A 29 14.66 -11.68 13.92
CA LYS A 29 15.80 -11.70 14.85
C LYS A 29 15.47 -12.55 16.07
N THR A 30 16.46 -13.18 16.69
CA THR A 30 16.34 -13.68 18.06
C THR A 30 16.94 -12.65 19.02
N ALA A 31 16.39 -12.55 20.23
CA ALA A 31 16.89 -11.63 21.23
C ALA A 31 16.63 -12.16 22.65
N TYR A 32 17.50 -11.77 23.58
CA TYR A 32 17.30 -12.00 25.00
C TYR A 32 16.57 -10.81 25.63
N TRP A 33 15.41 -11.08 26.22
CA TRP A 33 14.61 -10.11 26.96
C TRP A 33 14.75 -10.35 28.47
N LYS A 34 15.42 -9.41 29.15
CA LYS A 34 15.77 -9.53 30.57
C LYS A 34 14.55 -9.58 31.48
N ASP A 35 13.54 -8.77 31.21
CA ASP A 35 12.36 -8.67 32.06
C ASP A 35 11.31 -9.74 31.70
N GLY A 36 11.32 -10.22 30.45
CA GLY A 36 10.41 -11.25 29.97
C GLY A 36 8.94 -10.80 29.93
N HIS A 37 8.06 -11.72 29.53
CA HIS A 37 6.64 -11.42 29.37
C HIS A 37 5.87 -11.34 30.70
N LEU A 38 4.74 -10.62 30.68
CA LEU A 38 3.81 -10.51 31.80
C LEU A 38 3.13 -11.85 32.07
N ILE A 39 3.10 -12.27 33.34
CA ILE A 39 2.40 -13.49 33.78
C ILE A 39 1.06 -13.14 34.44
N GLY A 40 1.01 -12.08 35.25
CA GLY A 40 -0.21 -11.70 35.96
C GLY A 40 -0.01 -10.51 36.88
N TRP A 41 -1.10 -9.93 37.37
CA TRP A 41 -1.06 -8.80 38.31
C TRP A 41 -0.89 -9.32 39.74
N ASN A 42 0.10 -8.79 40.46
CA ASN A 42 0.33 -9.08 41.87
C ASN A 42 -0.20 -7.93 42.74
N ALA A 43 -1.41 -8.11 43.27
CA ALA A 43 -2.06 -7.10 44.09
C ALA A 43 -1.25 -6.75 45.36
N GLY A 44 -0.59 -7.73 45.98
CA GLY A 44 0.21 -7.52 47.19
C GLY A 44 1.49 -6.70 46.95
N LYS A 45 2.03 -6.72 45.73
CA LYS A 45 3.19 -5.92 45.33
C LYS A 45 2.83 -4.67 44.52
N ASN A 46 1.54 -4.47 44.24
CA ASN A 46 1.01 -3.42 43.36
C ASN A 46 1.78 -3.32 42.02
N LYS A 47 2.11 -4.46 41.42
CA LYS A 47 2.86 -4.53 40.16
C LYS A 47 2.52 -5.80 39.38
N TRP A 48 2.83 -5.79 38.08
CA TRP A 48 2.78 -7.00 37.26
C TRP A 48 3.96 -7.92 37.54
N ASP A 49 3.70 -9.20 37.78
CA ASP A 49 4.72 -10.24 37.82
C ASP A 49 5.10 -10.64 36.37
N ARG A 50 6.40 -10.83 36.15
CA ARG A 50 6.98 -11.19 34.86
C ARG A 50 7.74 -12.51 34.97
N LYS A 51 7.87 -13.23 33.86
CA LYS A 51 8.64 -14.49 33.82
C LYS A 51 10.13 -14.31 34.06
N GLY A 52 10.67 -13.14 33.69
CA GLY A 52 12.11 -12.87 33.75
C GLY A 52 12.91 -13.68 32.74
N GLY A 53 13.96 -13.06 32.20
CA GLY A 53 15.07 -13.67 31.46
C GLY A 53 14.70 -14.73 30.45
N GLN A 54 14.21 -14.33 29.27
CA GLN A 54 13.83 -15.29 28.22
C GLN A 54 14.42 -14.93 26.85
N GLN A 55 14.64 -15.96 26.04
CA GLN A 55 14.84 -15.77 24.59
C GLN A 55 13.49 -15.57 23.90
N VAL A 56 13.46 -14.64 22.96
CA VAL A 56 12.31 -14.33 22.10
C VAL A 56 12.72 -14.29 20.65
N LYS A 57 11.71 -14.39 19.78
CA LYS A 57 11.84 -14.02 18.38
C LYS A 57 11.19 -12.65 18.17
N LEU A 58 11.86 -11.78 17.44
CA LEU A 58 11.38 -10.49 16.98
C LEU A 58 11.05 -10.64 15.49
N VAL A 59 9.76 -10.61 15.17
CA VAL A 59 9.27 -10.80 13.80
C VAL A 59 8.96 -9.44 13.20
N SER A 60 9.81 -8.97 12.29
CA SER A 60 9.84 -7.58 11.77
C SER A 60 9.05 -7.39 10.46
N GLN A 61 8.40 -8.43 9.95
CA GLN A 61 7.60 -8.37 8.70
C GLN A 61 6.22 -7.72 8.87
N TYR A 62 5.93 -7.17 10.06
CA TYR A 62 4.70 -6.45 10.35
C TYR A 62 4.95 -4.94 10.20
N CYS A 63 4.53 -4.38 9.07
CA CYS A 63 4.52 -2.93 8.95
C CYS A 63 3.35 -2.37 9.77
N GLU A 64 3.65 -1.62 10.84
CA GLU A 64 2.74 -0.74 11.60
C GLU A 64 1.81 -1.31 12.69
N ASN A 65 1.51 -0.43 13.65
CA ASN A 65 0.65 -0.69 14.81
C ASN A 65 -0.75 -1.19 14.45
N TYR A 66 -1.35 -0.68 13.37
CA TYR A 66 -2.70 -1.10 12.97
C TYR A 66 -2.72 -2.57 12.54
N LEU A 67 -1.77 -2.97 11.69
CA LEU A 67 -1.65 -4.34 11.20
C LEU A 67 -1.21 -5.30 12.31
N THR A 68 -0.29 -4.85 13.16
CA THR A 68 0.14 -5.62 14.33
C THR A 68 -0.99 -5.82 15.33
N SER A 69 -1.82 -4.80 15.61
CA SER A 69 -2.95 -4.89 16.53
C SER A 69 -4.03 -5.88 16.09
N HIS A 70 -4.26 -6.02 14.77
CA HIS A 70 -5.22 -6.98 14.25
C HIS A 70 -4.70 -8.43 14.33
N PHE A 71 -3.42 -8.65 13.99
CA PHE A 71 -2.76 -9.94 14.18
C PHE A 71 -2.75 -10.34 15.66
N LEU A 72 -2.31 -9.43 16.52
CA LEU A 72 -2.30 -9.59 17.96
C LEU A 72 -3.68 -9.95 18.50
N LYS A 73 -4.73 -9.25 18.08
CA LYS A 73 -6.11 -9.57 18.46
C LYS A 73 -6.49 -11.01 18.12
N SER A 74 -6.10 -11.51 16.95
CA SER A 74 -6.37 -12.90 16.54
C SER A 74 -5.61 -13.93 17.40
N GLU A 75 -4.34 -13.69 17.71
CA GLU A 75 -3.55 -14.53 18.60
C GLU A 75 -4.02 -14.43 20.07
N HIS A 76 -4.51 -13.27 20.48
CA HIS A 76 -5.09 -13.03 21.80
C HIS A 76 -6.33 -13.87 22.01
N ASP A 77 -7.25 -13.89 21.04
CA ASP A 77 -8.48 -14.68 21.13
C ASP A 77 -8.17 -16.18 21.23
N ILE A 78 -7.14 -16.68 20.52
CA ILE A 78 -6.63 -18.05 20.67
C ILE A 78 -6.05 -18.27 22.08
N SER A 79 -5.27 -17.31 22.60
CA SER A 79 -4.66 -17.40 23.93
C SER A 79 -5.67 -17.38 25.09
N LYS A 80 -6.84 -16.74 24.92
CA LYS A 80 -7.94 -16.78 25.91
C LYS A 80 -8.50 -18.19 26.06
N ILE A 81 -8.59 -18.93 24.96
CA ILE A 81 -9.11 -20.29 24.93
C ILE A 81 -8.09 -21.26 25.55
N ASN A 82 -6.78 -21.02 25.34
CA ASN A 82 -5.72 -21.83 25.94
C ASN A 82 -4.47 -21.00 26.31
N PRO A 83 -4.38 -20.50 27.55
CA PRO A 83 -3.28 -19.62 27.98
C PRO A 83 -1.89 -20.24 27.87
N SER A 84 -1.78 -21.57 27.96
CA SER A 84 -0.50 -22.29 27.81
C SER A 84 0.05 -22.25 26.38
N LYS A 85 -0.79 -21.93 25.39
CA LYS A 85 -0.45 -21.77 23.97
C LYS A 85 -0.21 -20.32 23.56
N ARG A 86 0.02 -19.40 24.51
CA ARG A 86 0.33 -18.00 24.16
C ARG A 86 1.65 -17.92 23.38
N LEU A 87 1.57 -17.63 22.08
CA LEU A 87 2.70 -17.51 21.17
C LEU A 87 3.22 -16.07 21.07
N VAL A 88 2.39 -15.08 21.38
CA VAL A 88 2.76 -13.67 21.27
C VAL A 88 2.75 -12.97 22.62
N TYR A 89 3.84 -12.27 22.92
CA TYR A 89 4.11 -11.62 24.20
C TYR A 89 3.94 -10.11 24.20
N GLY A 90 3.99 -9.47 23.03
CA GLY A 90 3.88 -8.03 22.89
C GLY A 90 4.43 -7.54 21.57
N ILE A 91 4.70 -6.23 21.51
CA ILE A 91 5.23 -5.53 20.34
C ILE A 91 6.40 -4.63 20.73
N THR A 92 7.32 -4.45 19.81
CA THR A 92 8.47 -3.54 19.91
C THR A 92 8.71 -2.86 18.57
N ARG A 93 9.78 -2.07 18.47
CA ARG A 93 10.40 -1.69 17.20
C ARG A 93 11.75 -2.37 16.98
N ASP A 94 12.10 -2.59 15.72
CA ASP A 94 13.45 -2.93 15.31
C ASP A 94 14.35 -1.69 15.41
N HIS A 95 15.53 -1.83 16.01
CA HIS A 95 16.46 -0.71 16.21
C HIS A 95 17.00 -0.14 14.88
N GLU A 96 17.18 -0.99 13.87
CA GLU A 96 17.81 -0.60 12.61
C GLU A 96 16.77 -0.04 11.65
N THR A 97 15.64 -0.73 11.48
CA THR A 97 14.64 -0.34 10.48
C THR A 97 13.57 0.59 11.04
N GLN A 98 13.46 0.70 12.37
CA GLN A 98 12.37 1.38 13.09
C GLN A 98 10.99 0.78 12.82
N ASP A 99 10.92 -0.38 12.18
CA ASP A 99 9.68 -1.09 11.93
C ASP A 99 9.15 -1.74 13.20
N TYR A 100 7.84 -1.95 13.25
CA TYR A 100 7.26 -2.71 14.33
C TYR A 100 7.68 -4.17 14.21
N ALA A 101 7.93 -4.78 15.36
CA ALA A 101 8.19 -6.20 15.44
C ALA A 101 7.30 -6.85 16.50
N VAL A 102 6.76 -8.01 16.17
CA VAL A 102 6.02 -8.84 17.13
C VAL A 102 7.02 -9.61 17.97
N ILE A 103 6.82 -9.61 19.28
CA ILE A 103 7.61 -10.39 20.22
C ILE A 103 6.95 -11.75 20.38
N GLU A 104 7.46 -12.74 19.67
CA GLU A 104 6.98 -14.12 19.74
C GLU A 104 7.77 -14.95 20.74
N LYS A 105 7.09 -15.94 21.30
CA LYS A 105 7.72 -17.07 21.97
C LYS A 105 8.69 -17.73 20.99
N LEU A 106 9.94 -17.88 21.42
CA LEU A 106 10.88 -18.72 20.69
C LEU A 106 10.43 -20.17 20.87
N GLU A 107 9.60 -20.66 19.96
CA GLU A 107 9.26 -22.08 19.94
C GLU A 107 10.50 -22.91 19.60
N VAL A 108 10.69 -23.98 20.38
CA VAL A 108 11.66 -25.03 20.12
C VAL A 108 11.38 -25.58 18.72
N ARG A 109 12.45 -25.86 17.97
CA ARG A 109 12.49 -26.44 16.62
C ARG A 109 11.25 -27.25 16.24
N CYS A 110 10.79 -27.09 14.99
CA CYS A 110 9.67 -27.83 14.43
C CYS A 110 9.81 -29.34 14.71
N SER A 111 8.78 -29.94 15.33
CA SER A 111 8.81 -31.36 15.70
C SER A 111 8.91 -32.31 14.50
N LEU A 112 8.58 -31.82 13.29
CA LEU A 112 8.57 -32.61 12.06
C LEU A 112 9.93 -32.58 11.34
N CYS A 113 10.55 -31.41 11.21
CA CYS A 113 11.81 -31.26 10.44
C CYS A 113 13.02 -30.83 11.28
N ASN A 114 12.83 -30.59 12.59
CA ASN A 114 13.85 -30.14 13.53
C ASN A 114 14.56 -28.81 13.12
N ARG A 115 13.97 -28.04 12.20
CA ARG A 115 14.42 -26.68 11.83
C ARG A 115 13.63 -25.61 12.62
N GLU A 116 14.13 -24.39 12.67
CA GLU A 116 13.44 -23.29 13.36
C GLU A 116 12.13 -22.91 12.65
N TRP A 117 11.09 -22.59 13.43
CA TRP A 117 9.86 -21.98 12.90
C TRP A 117 10.17 -20.59 12.34
N MET A 118 9.48 -20.15 11.29
CA MET A 118 9.60 -18.75 10.81
C MET A 118 8.57 -17.85 11.50
N SER A 119 7.36 -18.37 11.71
CA SER A 119 6.29 -17.76 12.49
C SER A 119 5.48 -18.84 13.21
N SER A 120 4.57 -18.43 14.09
CA SER A 120 3.61 -19.33 14.77
C SER A 120 2.82 -20.26 13.84
N ARG A 121 2.64 -19.87 12.57
CA ARG A 121 1.83 -20.58 11.58
C ARG A 121 2.66 -21.29 10.49
N TRP A 122 3.96 -21.00 10.41
CA TRP A 122 4.79 -21.36 9.24
C TRP A 122 6.18 -21.87 9.62
N CYS A 123 6.45 -23.15 9.30
CA CYS A 123 7.79 -23.74 9.35
C CYS A 123 8.35 -23.81 7.92
N ARG A 124 9.14 -22.82 7.50
CA ARG A 124 9.68 -22.75 6.13
C ARG A 124 10.35 -24.04 5.71
N GLY A 125 11.16 -24.66 6.57
CA GLY A 125 11.81 -25.92 6.26
C GLY A 125 10.82 -27.02 5.86
N PHE A 126 9.84 -27.29 6.71
CA PHE A 126 8.85 -28.33 6.45
C PHE A 126 7.95 -28.00 5.25
N TYR A 127 7.47 -26.76 5.16
CA TYR A 127 6.60 -26.34 4.05
C TYR A 127 7.36 -26.36 2.71
N SER A 128 8.62 -25.93 2.68
CA SER A 128 9.47 -25.98 1.48
C SER A 128 9.71 -27.42 1.05
N ASP A 129 10.14 -28.30 1.97
CA ASP A 129 10.35 -29.73 1.68
C ASP A 129 9.07 -30.37 1.11
N HIS A 130 7.90 -29.97 1.60
CA HIS A 130 6.62 -30.46 1.08
C HIS A 130 6.27 -29.89 -0.30
N PHE A 131 6.40 -28.59 -0.52
CA PHE A 131 6.17 -28.00 -1.85
C PHE A 131 7.10 -28.64 -2.89
N GLU A 132 8.37 -28.83 -2.56
CA GLU A 132 9.34 -29.53 -3.41
C GLU A 132 8.87 -30.93 -3.81
N SER A 133 8.27 -31.67 -2.87
CA SER A 133 7.70 -33.00 -3.15
C SER A 133 6.50 -32.97 -4.10
N GLU A 134 5.82 -31.82 -4.20
CA GLU A 134 4.63 -31.62 -5.01
C GLU A 134 4.88 -30.82 -6.30
N PHE A 135 6.09 -30.32 -6.59
CA PHE A 135 6.34 -29.45 -7.75
C PHE A 135 5.84 -30.00 -9.09
N LYS A 136 5.83 -31.32 -9.27
CA LYS A 136 5.26 -31.99 -10.45
C LYS A 136 3.76 -31.77 -10.65
N ASN A 137 3.04 -31.39 -9.59
CA ASN A 137 1.60 -31.13 -9.58
C ASN A 137 1.27 -29.64 -9.83
N TRP A 138 2.28 -28.76 -9.82
CA TRP A 138 2.14 -27.30 -9.95
C TRP A 138 2.82 -26.82 -11.24
N THR A 139 2.29 -27.25 -12.39
CA THR A 139 2.81 -26.87 -13.72
C THR A 139 1.83 -25.99 -14.48
N SER A 140 2.33 -24.89 -15.02
CA SER A 140 1.64 -23.99 -15.94
C SER A 140 1.95 -24.27 -17.41
N ASP A 141 2.78 -25.27 -17.71
CA ASP A 141 3.39 -25.54 -19.02
C ASP A 141 4.38 -24.43 -19.48
N ASP A 142 4.77 -23.54 -18.58
CA ASP A 142 5.77 -22.49 -18.81
C ASP A 142 6.83 -22.56 -17.71
N THR A 143 8.08 -22.77 -18.11
CA THR A 143 9.19 -23.03 -17.18
C THR A 143 9.53 -21.81 -16.33
N ASP A 144 9.33 -20.60 -16.84
CA ASP A 144 9.68 -19.38 -16.11
C ASP A 144 8.62 -19.05 -15.06
N ILE A 145 7.35 -19.26 -15.38
CA ILE A 145 6.24 -19.15 -14.43
C ILE A 145 6.35 -20.20 -13.33
N ASP A 146 6.57 -21.45 -13.71
CA ASP A 146 6.79 -22.55 -12.77
C ASP A 146 7.95 -22.25 -11.81
N THR A 147 9.09 -21.82 -12.36
CA THR A 147 10.27 -21.47 -11.56
C THR A 147 9.93 -20.34 -10.58
N PHE A 148 9.23 -19.30 -11.04
CA PHE A 148 8.81 -18.20 -10.19
C PHE A 148 7.87 -18.63 -9.04
N ILE A 149 6.89 -19.48 -9.31
CA ILE A 149 5.97 -20.02 -8.29
C ILE A 149 6.75 -20.84 -7.26
N ARG A 150 7.64 -21.75 -7.70
CA ARG A 150 8.45 -22.59 -6.82
C ARG A 150 9.40 -21.78 -5.94
N GLU A 151 10.02 -20.73 -6.50
CA GLU A 151 10.83 -19.78 -5.74
C GLU A 151 9.99 -19.05 -4.67
N ALA A 152 8.78 -18.61 -5.00
CA ALA A 152 7.89 -17.97 -4.03
C ALA A 152 7.51 -18.94 -2.90
N GLN A 153 7.15 -20.18 -3.23
CA GLN A 153 6.78 -21.23 -2.27
C GLN A 153 7.91 -21.58 -1.29
N THR A 154 9.15 -21.77 -1.78
CA THR A 154 10.31 -22.17 -0.96
C THR A 154 10.94 -21.03 -0.16
N SER A 155 10.69 -19.79 -0.58
CA SER A 155 11.16 -18.59 0.15
C SER A 155 10.11 -18.00 1.09
N ALA A 156 8.87 -18.48 1.07
CA ALA A 156 7.81 -17.97 1.93
C ALA A 156 8.11 -18.18 3.42
N GLU A 157 7.92 -17.11 4.20
CA GLU A 157 8.00 -17.11 5.66
C GLU A 157 6.62 -17.11 6.33
N PHE A 158 5.57 -16.83 5.53
CA PHE A 158 4.17 -16.80 5.93
C PHE A 158 3.27 -17.42 4.87
N PRO A 159 2.10 -17.97 5.25
CA PRO A 159 1.12 -18.48 4.28
C PRO A 159 0.72 -17.43 3.24
N GLU A 160 0.64 -16.17 3.64
CA GLU A 160 0.26 -15.05 2.76
C GLU A 160 1.22 -14.83 1.60
N GLN A 161 2.47 -15.33 1.68
CA GLN A 161 3.50 -15.18 0.64
C GLN A 161 3.53 -16.35 -0.35
N VAL A 162 2.73 -17.39 -0.13
CA VAL A 162 2.68 -18.55 -1.02
C VAL A 162 1.88 -18.23 -2.27
N LEU A 163 2.52 -18.44 -3.42
CA LEU A 163 1.86 -18.39 -4.71
C LEU A 163 1.42 -19.80 -5.14
N GLU A 164 0.19 -19.88 -5.62
CA GLU A 164 -0.40 -21.11 -6.17
C GLU A 164 -0.46 -21.03 -7.69
N TRP A 165 -0.15 -22.12 -8.40
CA TRP A 165 -0.73 -22.32 -9.72
C TRP A 165 -2.20 -22.73 -9.52
N ILE A 166 -3.13 -21.93 -10.02
CA ILE A 166 -4.56 -22.10 -9.81
C ILE A 166 -5.15 -22.60 -11.13
N PRO A 167 -5.49 -23.91 -11.24
CA PRO A 167 -6.20 -24.42 -12.39
C PRO A 167 -7.47 -23.63 -12.62
N GLU A 168 -7.72 -23.26 -13.86
CA GLU A 168 -8.88 -22.46 -14.22
C GLU A 168 -10.20 -23.17 -13.89
N SER A 169 -10.24 -24.51 -13.90
CA SER A 169 -11.37 -25.29 -13.42
C SER A 169 -11.74 -25.05 -11.94
N HIS A 170 -10.88 -24.40 -11.15
CA HIS A 170 -11.18 -23.97 -9.78
C HIS A 170 -11.82 -22.57 -9.71
N LEU A 171 -11.88 -21.84 -10.82
CA LEU A 171 -12.42 -20.51 -10.93
C LEU A 171 -13.74 -20.57 -11.71
N THR A 172 -14.76 -19.86 -11.21
CA THR A 172 -16.10 -19.83 -11.83
C THR A 172 -16.65 -18.41 -11.86
N LYS A 173 -17.78 -18.18 -12.53
CA LYS A 173 -18.49 -16.88 -12.54
C LYS A 173 -17.62 -15.72 -13.01
N PHE A 174 -16.87 -15.94 -14.09
CA PHE A 174 -16.05 -14.90 -14.71
C PHE A 174 -16.91 -13.71 -15.12
N THR A 175 -16.46 -12.51 -14.78
CA THR A 175 -17.10 -11.27 -15.23
C THR A 175 -16.01 -10.23 -15.41
N GLU A 176 -15.90 -9.65 -16.60
CA GLU A 176 -15.01 -8.50 -16.82
C GLU A 176 -15.47 -7.31 -15.97
N ILE A 177 -14.54 -6.67 -15.26
CA ILE A 177 -14.82 -5.53 -14.37
C ILE A 177 -14.09 -4.26 -14.80
N GLY A 178 -13.14 -4.35 -15.73
CA GLY A 178 -12.52 -3.20 -16.35
C GLY A 178 -11.45 -3.60 -17.36
N GLN A 179 -11.23 -2.72 -18.34
CA GLN A 179 -10.14 -2.82 -19.30
C GLN A 179 -9.28 -1.55 -19.16
N GLY A 180 -7.98 -1.74 -18.94
CA GLY A 180 -7.00 -0.67 -18.79
C GLY A 180 -6.10 -0.54 -20.02
N GLY A 181 -5.07 0.31 -19.92
CA GLY A 181 -4.07 0.47 -20.99
C GLY A 181 -3.09 -0.69 -21.13
N TYR A 182 -3.09 -1.65 -20.19
CA TYR A 182 -2.11 -2.74 -20.10
C TYR A 182 -2.74 -4.14 -20.05
N GLY A 183 -4.07 -4.24 -20.15
CA GLY A 183 -4.78 -5.51 -20.06
C GLY A 183 -6.17 -5.38 -19.47
N THR A 184 -6.76 -6.54 -19.19
CA THR A 184 -8.13 -6.68 -18.71
C THR A 184 -8.15 -7.19 -17.29
N VAL A 185 -9.06 -6.66 -16.47
CA VAL A 185 -9.35 -7.13 -15.13
C VAL A 185 -10.74 -7.74 -15.10
N SER A 186 -10.80 -8.99 -14.64
CA SER A 186 -12.03 -9.75 -14.42
C SER A 186 -12.16 -10.12 -12.95
N LYS A 187 -13.38 -10.41 -12.50
CA LYS A 187 -13.63 -11.09 -11.22
C LYS A 187 -14.02 -12.55 -11.46
N ALA A 188 -13.64 -13.43 -10.54
CA ALA A 188 -14.08 -14.82 -10.51
C ALA A 188 -14.30 -15.29 -9.07
N TYR A 189 -15.04 -16.39 -8.93
CA TYR A 189 -15.29 -17.06 -7.68
C TYR A 189 -14.39 -18.29 -7.55
N TRP A 190 -13.55 -18.32 -6.52
CA TRP A 190 -12.65 -19.41 -6.20
C TRP A 190 -13.23 -20.23 -5.03
N GLU A 191 -13.74 -21.43 -5.33
CA GLU A 191 -14.51 -22.23 -4.37
C GLU A 191 -13.66 -22.75 -3.20
N LYS A 192 -12.42 -23.17 -3.47
CA LYS A 192 -11.52 -23.71 -2.45
C LYS A 192 -10.86 -22.59 -1.63
N GLY A 193 -10.61 -21.44 -2.24
CA GLY A 193 -9.78 -20.37 -1.68
C GLY A 193 -8.30 -20.73 -1.56
N ARG A 194 -7.54 -19.80 -0.97
CA ARG A 194 -6.08 -19.91 -0.83
C ARG A 194 -5.67 -20.90 0.24
N ILE A 195 -4.47 -21.45 0.13
CA ILE A 195 -3.79 -22.17 1.21
C ILE A 195 -3.68 -21.25 2.45
N TYR A 196 -4.11 -21.75 3.61
CA TYR A 196 -4.03 -21.05 4.89
C TYR A 196 -2.98 -21.64 5.82
N LYS A 197 -2.99 -22.97 5.99
CA LYS A 197 -1.98 -23.74 6.73
C LYS A 197 -2.13 -25.22 6.38
N ARG A 198 -1.26 -26.08 6.89
CA ARG A 198 -1.42 -27.53 6.78
C ARG A 198 -2.13 -28.10 8.01
N ASP A 199 -3.08 -28.99 7.78
CA ASP A 199 -3.55 -29.94 8.78
C ASP A 199 -2.61 -31.16 8.75
N PHE A 200 -1.85 -31.33 9.83
CA PHE A 200 -0.84 -32.39 9.94
C PHE A 200 -1.44 -33.76 10.29
N ILE A 201 -2.63 -33.79 10.87
CA ILE A 201 -3.30 -35.06 11.21
C ILE A 201 -3.89 -35.66 9.94
N GLU A 202 -4.56 -34.81 9.17
CA GLU A 202 -5.25 -35.20 7.94
C GLU A 202 -4.34 -35.18 6.71
N ASN A 203 -3.11 -34.67 6.88
CA ASN A 203 -2.11 -34.48 5.82
C ASN A 203 -2.66 -33.72 4.60
N LYS A 204 -3.45 -32.66 4.85
CA LYS A 204 -4.10 -31.84 3.81
C LYS A 204 -3.89 -30.35 4.04
N TRP A 205 -4.02 -29.57 2.98
CA TRP A 205 -4.06 -28.12 3.09
C TRP A 205 -5.40 -27.66 3.68
N GLU A 206 -5.35 -26.94 4.79
CA GLU A 206 -6.47 -26.11 5.23
C GLU A 206 -6.51 -24.86 4.35
N ARG A 207 -7.71 -24.52 3.89
CA ARG A 207 -7.94 -23.42 2.95
C ARG A 207 -8.78 -22.33 3.60
N SER A 208 -8.69 -21.10 3.07
CA SER A 208 -9.50 -19.97 3.53
C SER A 208 -11.00 -20.14 3.30
N GLY A 209 -11.39 -21.12 2.48
CA GLY A 209 -12.77 -21.29 2.02
C GLY A 209 -13.09 -20.38 0.83
N PRO A 210 -14.34 -20.44 0.35
CA PRO A 210 -14.75 -19.78 -0.89
C PRO A 210 -14.59 -18.27 -0.86
N MET A 211 -14.11 -17.68 -1.95
CA MET A 211 -13.86 -16.24 -2.03
C MET A 211 -13.96 -15.68 -3.46
N TRP A 212 -14.21 -14.37 -3.57
CA TRP A 212 -14.07 -13.64 -4.82
C TRP A 212 -12.60 -13.21 -5.01
N VAL A 213 -12.10 -13.33 -6.24
CA VAL A 213 -10.75 -12.93 -6.65
C VAL A 213 -10.81 -12.01 -7.87
N ALA A 214 -9.85 -11.11 -7.97
CA ALA A 214 -9.59 -10.34 -9.18
C ALA A 214 -8.54 -11.07 -10.02
N LEU A 215 -8.74 -11.06 -11.33
CA LEU A 215 -7.93 -11.73 -12.33
C LEU A 215 -7.45 -10.67 -13.30
N LYS A 216 -6.15 -10.37 -13.32
CA LYS A 216 -5.56 -9.43 -14.26
C LYS A 216 -4.81 -10.17 -15.35
N SER A 217 -5.21 -9.98 -16.60
CA SER A 217 -4.39 -10.31 -17.77
C SER A 217 -3.51 -9.12 -18.14
N ILE A 218 -2.37 -9.40 -18.79
CA ILE A 218 -1.56 -8.38 -19.43
C ILE A 218 -1.67 -8.58 -20.94
N ASP A 219 -1.86 -7.49 -21.67
CA ASP A 219 -1.79 -7.52 -23.13
C ASP A 219 -0.33 -7.54 -23.57
N GLU A 220 0.11 -8.67 -24.10
CA GLU A 220 1.45 -8.88 -24.64
C GLU A 220 1.39 -9.44 -26.06
N GLU A 221 2.51 -9.33 -26.76
CA GLU A 221 2.72 -10.05 -28.02
C GLU A 221 2.61 -11.56 -27.80
N GLU A 222 2.06 -12.25 -28.80
CA GLU A 222 1.81 -13.69 -28.73
C GLU A 222 3.12 -14.46 -28.43
N GLY A 223 3.11 -15.24 -27.35
CA GLY A 223 4.27 -16.03 -26.91
C GLY A 223 5.23 -15.31 -25.95
N SER A 224 5.01 -14.03 -25.61
CA SER A 224 5.74 -13.35 -24.53
C SER A 224 5.04 -13.50 -23.18
N THR A 225 5.83 -13.66 -22.12
CA THR A 225 5.40 -13.61 -20.71
C THR A 225 6.20 -12.60 -19.89
N ALA A 226 7.02 -11.77 -20.55
CA ALA A 226 8.01 -10.93 -19.89
C ALA A 226 7.37 -9.80 -19.07
N ALA A 227 6.35 -9.11 -19.58
CA ALA A 227 5.71 -8.01 -18.85
C ALA A 227 4.86 -8.55 -17.69
N PHE A 228 4.22 -9.70 -17.88
CA PHE A 228 3.47 -10.49 -16.91
C PHE A 228 4.36 -10.90 -15.75
N LEU A 229 5.49 -11.55 -16.05
CA LEU A 229 6.44 -11.95 -15.02
C LEU A 229 7.07 -10.74 -14.33
N LYS A 230 7.31 -9.63 -15.04
CA LYS A 230 7.79 -8.39 -14.43
C LYS A 230 6.80 -7.86 -13.39
N GLU A 231 5.51 -7.76 -13.73
CA GLU A 231 4.47 -7.31 -12.80
C GLU A 231 4.30 -8.28 -11.62
N ALA A 232 4.17 -9.58 -11.90
CA ALA A 232 4.02 -10.61 -10.87
C ALA A 232 5.20 -10.63 -9.90
N LYS A 233 6.44 -10.49 -10.41
CA LYS A 233 7.66 -10.40 -9.58
C LYS A 233 7.68 -9.12 -8.75
N ALA A 234 7.21 -7.99 -9.27
CA ALA A 234 7.12 -6.74 -8.51
C ALA A 234 6.12 -6.87 -7.33
N MET A 235 4.94 -7.45 -7.57
CA MET A 235 3.94 -7.73 -6.53
C MET A 235 4.49 -8.68 -5.46
N ASN A 236 5.14 -9.78 -5.87
CA ASN A 236 5.73 -10.74 -4.93
C ASN A 236 6.86 -10.11 -4.09
N ARG A 237 7.68 -9.21 -4.67
CA ARG A 237 8.70 -8.47 -3.89
C ARG A 237 8.08 -7.59 -2.81
N CYS A 238 6.97 -6.90 -3.11
CA CYS A 238 6.26 -6.10 -2.12
C CYS A 238 5.68 -6.98 -1.01
N LEU A 239 5.08 -8.12 -1.36
CA LEU A 239 4.51 -9.09 -0.41
C LEU A 239 5.57 -9.76 0.50
N LYS A 240 6.80 -9.94 0.00
CA LYS A 240 7.97 -10.36 0.81
C LYS A 240 8.46 -9.27 1.77
N ASN A 241 8.11 -8.01 1.51
CA ASN A 241 8.42 -6.89 2.38
C ASN A 241 7.34 -6.63 3.43
N ASP A 242 6.08 -6.82 3.06
CA ASP A 242 4.93 -6.64 3.93
C ASP A 242 3.85 -7.67 3.58
N VAL A 243 3.57 -8.57 4.52
CA VAL A 243 2.58 -9.66 4.32
C VAL A 243 1.13 -9.15 4.25
N TYR A 244 0.90 -7.88 4.58
CA TYR A 244 -0.38 -7.19 4.44
C TYR A 244 -0.43 -6.29 3.21
N PHE A 245 0.58 -6.34 2.34
CA PHE A 245 0.48 -5.74 1.02
C PHE A 245 -0.64 -6.40 0.21
N LEU A 246 -1.01 -5.81 -0.93
CA LEU A 246 -1.99 -6.34 -1.88
C LEU A 246 -1.83 -7.86 -2.06
N ASN A 247 -2.83 -8.63 -1.61
CA ASN A 247 -2.70 -10.09 -1.62
C ASN A 247 -2.62 -10.62 -3.05
N PHE A 248 -1.49 -11.24 -3.36
CA PHE A 248 -1.22 -11.97 -4.59
C PHE A 248 -1.31 -13.46 -4.28
N TYR A 249 -2.37 -14.12 -4.76
CA TYR A 249 -2.65 -15.52 -4.42
C TYR A 249 -1.92 -16.52 -5.32
N GLY A 250 -1.61 -16.10 -6.54
CA GLY A 250 -1.02 -17.01 -7.50
C GLY A 250 -1.34 -16.66 -8.93
N ILE A 251 -1.09 -17.62 -9.81
CA ILE A 251 -1.19 -17.46 -11.26
C ILE A 251 -2.21 -18.47 -11.79
N SER A 252 -3.01 -18.04 -12.75
CA SER A 252 -3.91 -18.91 -13.52
C SER A 252 -3.72 -18.67 -15.02
N ARG A 253 -4.49 -19.36 -15.86
CA ARG A 253 -4.48 -19.21 -17.32
C ARG A 253 -5.89 -19.28 -17.85
N LEU A 254 -6.28 -18.36 -18.74
CA LEU A 254 -7.57 -18.41 -19.43
C LEU A 254 -7.54 -19.52 -20.51
N PRO A 255 -8.56 -20.39 -20.59
CA PRO A 255 -8.57 -21.50 -21.54
C PRO A 255 -8.77 -21.03 -22.98
N ASP A 256 -9.59 -20.00 -23.19
CA ASP A 256 -9.95 -19.53 -24.54
C ASP A 256 -8.81 -18.78 -25.24
N THR A 257 -7.96 -18.10 -24.46
CA THR A 257 -6.91 -17.21 -24.97
C THR A 257 -5.50 -17.65 -24.61
N ASN A 258 -5.34 -18.66 -23.75
CA ASN A 258 -4.09 -19.05 -23.11
C ASN A 258 -3.32 -17.91 -22.42
N LYS A 259 -3.97 -16.76 -22.17
CA LYS A 259 -3.37 -15.65 -21.43
C LYS A 259 -3.19 -16.01 -19.96
N TYR A 260 -2.01 -15.75 -19.41
CA TYR A 260 -1.75 -15.87 -17.98
C TYR A 260 -2.45 -14.76 -17.19
N LEU A 261 -2.86 -15.10 -15.97
CA LEU A 261 -3.62 -14.24 -15.08
C LEU A 261 -2.94 -14.12 -13.73
N ILE A 262 -2.77 -12.89 -13.26
CA ILE A 262 -2.43 -12.62 -11.87
C ILE A 262 -3.72 -12.74 -11.05
N VAL A 263 -3.75 -13.67 -10.10
CA VAL A 263 -4.89 -13.90 -9.20
C VAL A 263 -4.64 -13.16 -7.89
N MET A 264 -5.45 -12.16 -7.58
CA MET A 264 -5.27 -11.28 -6.41
C MET A 264 -6.57 -11.01 -5.67
N ARG A 265 -6.49 -10.31 -4.53
CA ARG A 265 -7.68 -9.89 -3.78
C ARG A 265 -8.62 -9.06 -4.65
N TYR A 266 -9.91 -9.43 -4.64
CA TYR A 266 -10.97 -8.57 -5.15
C TYR A 266 -11.34 -7.52 -4.10
N PHE A 267 -11.51 -6.27 -4.54
CA PHE A 267 -11.86 -5.12 -3.70
C PHE A 267 -13.27 -4.65 -3.99
N GLU A 268 -14.18 -4.84 -3.04
CA GLU A 268 -15.62 -4.63 -3.26
C GLU A 268 -16.00 -3.16 -3.46
N GLU A 269 -15.23 -2.23 -2.90
CA GLU A 269 -15.48 -0.79 -3.02
C GLU A 269 -14.84 -0.18 -4.28
N GLY A 270 -14.10 -0.96 -5.06
CA GLY A 270 -13.47 -0.51 -6.31
C GLY A 270 -12.29 0.45 -6.11
N ASP A 271 -12.07 1.33 -7.09
CA ASP A 271 -10.97 2.31 -7.08
C ASP A 271 -11.34 3.65 -6.40
N LEU A 272 -10.33 4.44 -6.03
CA LEU A 272 -10.49 5.71 -5.31
C LEU A 272 -11.44 6.67 -6.03
N ARG A 273 -11.44 6.71 -7.37
CA ARG A 273 -12.31 7.63 -8.12
C ARG A 273 -13.77 7.31 -7.87
N LYS A 274 -14.14 6.03 -7.95
CA LYS A 274 -15.48 5.55 -7.64
C LYS A 274 -15.81 5.80 -6.17
N TYR A 275 -14.87 5.51 -5.28
CA TYR A 275 -15.06 5.71 -3.84
C TYR A 275 -15.37 7.17 -3.47
N ILE A 276 -14.55 8.12 -3.95
CA ILE A 276 -14.69 9.56 -3.73
C ILE A 276 -16.05 10.05 -4.23
N TYR A 277 -16.47 9.59 -5.41
CA TYR A 277 -17.76 9.93 -5.99
C TYR A 277 -18.93 9.45 -5.11
N SER A 278 -18.92 8.18 -4.70
CA SER A 278 -20.01 7.56 -3.94
C SER A 278 -20.07 7.97 -2.47
N ASN A 279 -18.95 8.40 -1.87
CA ASN A 279 -18.85 8.65 -0.42
C ASN A 279 -18.53 10.10 -0.06
N SER A 280 -18.70 11.04 -0.99
CA SER A 280 -18.34 12.44 -0.81
C SER A 280 -18.91 13.06 0.48
N VAL A 281 -20.18 12.79 0.77
CA VAL A 281 -20.89 13.29 1.96
C VAL A 281 -20.45 12.60 3.27
N THR A 282 -20.05 11.33 3.23
CA THR A 282 -19.75 10.52 4.42
C THR A 282 -18.25 10.45 4.75
N ASN A 283 -17.38 10.95 3.87
CA ASN A 283 -15.93 10.89 4.02
C ASN A 283 -15.38 11.99 4.97
N SER A 284 -15.42 11.71 6.28
CA SER A 284 -14.87 12.55 7.35
C SER A 284 -13.36 12.71 7.28
N TRP A 285 -12.80 13.71 7.97
CA TRP A 285 -11.34 13.88 8.05
C TRP A 285 -10.61 12.66 8.64
N VAL A 286 -11.22 11.99 9.62
CA VAL A 286 -10.67 10.73 10.16
C VAL A 286 -10.53 9.68 9.05
N ASN A 287 -11.57 9.48 8.25
CA ASN A 287 -11.54 8.52 7.15
C ASN A 287 -10.54 8.91 6.07
N ARG A 288 -10.45 10.20 5.70
CA ARG A 288 -9.47 10.68 4.71
C ARG A 288 -8.04 10.37 5.15
N ILE A 289 -7.70 10.70 6.41
CA ILE A 289 -6.35 10.46 6.95
C ILE A 289 -6.08 8.97 7.08
N ASP A 290 -7.04 8.15 7.52
CA ASP A 290 -6.90 6.69 7.63
C ASP A 290 -6.61 6.02 6.26
N ARG A 291 -7.32 6.47 5.22
CA ARG A 291 -7.13 5.96 3.85
C ARG A 291 -5.80 6.43 3.25
N LEU A 292 -5.45 7.70 3.40
CA LEU A 292 -4.14 8.24 2.98
C LEU A 292 -2.99 7.55 3.70
N TRP A 293 -3.15 7.31 5.00
CA TRP A 293 -2.18 6.56 5.78
C TRP A 293 -1.99 5.16 5.20
N SER A 294 -3.09 4.43 4.92
CA SER A 294 -3.02 3.12 4.26
C SER A 294 -2.28 3.16 2.92
N ILE A 295 -2.52 4.17 2.08
CA ILE A 295 -1.81 4.35 0.80
C ILE A 295 -0.32 4.63 1.03
N ALA A 296 0.04 5.44 2.04
CA ALA A 296 1.42 5.76 2.35
C ALA A 296 2.21 4.53 2.86
N ILE A 297 1.54 3.60 3.57
CA ILE A 297 2.11 2.30 3.96
C ILE A 297 2.51 1.50 2.72
N ASP A 298 1.57 1.33 1.80
CA ASP A 298 1.78 0.57 0.57
C ASP A 298 2.89 1.20 -0.28
N LEU A 299 2.91 2.53 -0.39
CA LEU A 299 3.97 3.25 -1.09
C LEU A 299 5.33 3.06 -0.42
N ARG A 300 5.39 3.08 0.92
CA ARG A 300 6.61 2.81 1.67
C ARG A 300 7.09 1.37 1.45
N THR A 301 6.19 0.40 1.45
CA THR A 301 6.50 -1.02 1.18
C THR A 301 7.09 -1.19 -0.22
N LEU A 302 6.48 -0.54 -1.22
CA LEU A 302 6.96 -0.51 -2.60
C LEU A 302 8.36 0.11 -2.68
N HIS A 303 8.60 1.28 -2.07
CA HIS A 303 9.91 1.95 -2.09
C HIS A 303 11.01 1.15 -1.38
N ARG A 304 10.65 0.42 -0.31
CA ARG A 304 11.54 -0.52 0.40
C ARG A 304 11.84 -1.77 -0.41
N ALA A 305 10.99 -2.13 -1.38
CA ALA A 305 11.27 -3.19 -2.34
C ALA A 305 12.22 -2.74 -3.46
N ASP A 306 12.80 -1.54 -3.33
CA ASP A 306 13.59 -0.87 -4.36
C ASP A 306 12.81 -0.69 -5.67
N LEU A 307 11.51 -0.44 -5.54
CA LEU A 307 10.62 -0.17 -6.65
C LEU A 307 10.15 1.29 -6.63
N VAL A 308 9.77 1.77 -7.81
CA VAL A 308 8.98 2.98 -8.04
C VAL A 308 7.75 2.59 -8.85
N HIS A 309 6.58 3.17 -8.54
CA HIS A 309 5.31 2.77 -9.14
C HIS A 309 5.14 3.32 -10.56
N ARG A 310 5.51 4.60 -10.77
CA ARG A 310 5.46 5.35 -12.04
C ARG A 310 4.07 5.72 -12.56
N ASP A 311 3.04 5.00 -12.13
CA ASP A 311 1.64 5.24 -12.52
C ASP A 311 0.70 5.36 -11.31
N LEU A 312 1.14 6.01 -10.23
CA LEU A 312 0.31 6.16 -9.04
C LEU A 312 -0.75 7.23 -9.30
N HIS A 313 -2.03 6.84 -9.29
CA HIS A 313 -3.16 7.76 -9.43
C HIS A 313 -4.41 7.15 -8.78
N SER A 314 -5.50 7.90 -8.67
CA SER A 314 -6.74 7.43 -8.02
C SER A 314 -7.38 6.19 -8.66
N GLY A 315 -7.06 5.89 -9.93
CA GLY A 315 -7.51 4.66 -10.59
C GLY A 315 -6.77 3.41 -10.15
N ASN A 316 -5.55 3.59 -9.62
CA ASN A 316 -4.65 2.53 -9.17
C ASN A 316 -4.60 2.43 -7.63
N VAL A 317 -5.57 3.03 -6.95
CA VAL A 317 -5.77 2.88 -5.50
C VAL A 317 -7.10 2.16 -5.27
N LEU A 318 -7.05 0.95 -4.71
CA LEU A 318 -8.22 0.10 -4.46
C LEU A 318 -8.68 0.15 -3.00
N PHE A 319 -9.98 -0.01 -2.78
CA PHE A 319 -10.62 0.13 -1.47
C PHE A 319 -11.24 -1.20 -1.00
N GLY A 320 -10.80 -1.66 0.16
CA GLY A 320 -11.37 -2.83 0.84
C GLY A 320 -12.43 -2.43 1.85
N SER A 321 -13.36 -3.37 2.08
CA SER A 321 -14.38 -3.32 3.14
C SER A 321 -13.80 -3.31 4.56
N ASP A 322 -12.53 -3.67 4.73
CA ASP A 322 -11.75 -3.66 5.97
C ASP A 322 -11.16 -2.28 6.31
N ARG A 323 -11.63 -1.23 5.63
CA ARG A 323 -11.14 0.16 5.71
C ARG A 323 -9.69 0.35 5.24
N ARG A 324 -9.05 -0.66 4.67
CA ARG A 324 -7.71 -0.53 4.07
C ARG A 324 -7.81 -0.05 2.63
N SER A 325 -6.84 0.75 2.22
CA SER A 325 -6.60 1.12 0.83
C SER A 325 -5.30 0.49 0.37
N PHE A 326 -5.24 0.13 -0.91
CA PHE A 326 -4.11 -0.56 -1.49
C PHE A 326 -3.66 0.07 -2.80
N ILE A 327 -2.36 0.13 -3.03
CA ILE A 327 -1.82 0.48 -4.34
C ILE A 327 -1.86 -0.77 -5.23
N ALA A 328 -2.38 -0.62 -6.45
CA ALA A 328 -2.53 -1.68 -7.44
C ALA A 328 -1.94 -1.25 -8.79
N ASP A 329 -1.89 -2.19 -9.74
CA ASP A 329 -1.33 -2.02 -11.09
C ASP A 329 0.19 -1.75 -11.10
N PHE A 330 0.96 -2.84 -11.07
CA PHE A 330 2.41 -2.82 -11.02
C PHE A 330 3.06 -2.92 -12.40
N GLY A 331 2.29 -2.76 -13.49
CA GLY A 331 2.76 -3.01 -14.85
C GLY A 331 3.94 -2.12 -15.27
N LEU A 332 3.98 -0.87 -14.78
CA LEU A 332 5.08 0.06 -15.05
C LEU A 332 6.18 0.04 -13.98
N ALA A 333 5.99 -0.67 -12.87
CA ALA A 333 6.89 -0.62 -11.74
C ALA A 333 8.30 -1.08 -12.12
N CYS A 334 9.31 -0.36 -11.64
CA CYS A 334 10.71 -0.65 -11.94
C CYS A 334 11.63 -0.21 -10.81
N LYS A 335 12.95 -0.39 -10.99
CA LYS A 335 13.93 0.07 -10.01
C LYS A 335 13.99 1.59 -9.94
N ASP A 336 14.29 2.11 -8.76
CA ASP A 336 14.50 3.55 -8.53
C ASP A 336 15.64 4.09 -9.40
N GLY A 337 15.42 5.22 -10.07
CA GLY A 337 16.40 5.86 -10.94
C GLY A 337 16.64 5.16 -12.29
N GLN A 338 15.81 4.19 -12.67
CA GLN A 338 15.88 3.60 -14.01
C GLN A 338 15.54 4.66 -15.07
N ALA A 339 16.34 4.70 -16.14
CA ALA A 339 16.16 5.64 -17.25
C ALA A 339 14.79 5.48 -17.90
N GLN A 340 14.24 6.60 -18.39
CA GLN A 340 12.99 6.58 -19.12
C GLN A 340 13.14 5.97 -20.51
N GLU A 341 12.11 5.25 -20.93
CA GLU A 341 11.92 4.82 -22.31
C GLU A 341 11.17 5.91 -23.08
N ASP A 342 11.38 5.95 -24.41
CA ASP A 342 10.81 6.98 -25.30
C ASP A 342 9.28 7.02 -25.30
N ASP A 343 8.65 5.90 -24.97
CA ASP A 343 7.21 5.69 -24.91
C ASP A 343 6.65 5.76 -23.48
N SER A 344 7.37 6.39 -22.54
CA SER A 344 6.93 6.54 -21.13
C SER A 344 5.46 6.95 -21.02
N LYS A 345 4.75 6.23 -20.15
CA LYS A 345 3.30 6.32 -19.98
C LYS A 345 2.93 6.82 -18.59
N GLY A 346 1.75 7.42 -18.46
CA GLY A 346 1.17 7.85 -17.19
C GLY A 346 -0.11 8.65 -17.37
N VAL A 347 -0.70 9.07 -16.26
CA VAL A 347 -1.84 10.00 -16.23
C VAL A 347 -1.31 11.41 -15.94
N LEU A 348 -1.33 12.29 -16.96
CA LEU A 348 -0.55 13.53 -17.00
C LEU A 348 -0.55 14.37 -15.70
N PRO A 349 -1.71 14.67 -15.06
CA PRO A 349 -1.73 15.48 -13.83
C PRO A 349 -0.95 14.88 -12.64
N TYR A 350 -0.78 13.55 -12.62
CA TYR A 350 -0.09 12.82 -11.55
C TYR A 350 1.40 12.69 -11.80
N VAL A 351 1.88 13.03 -13.00
CA VAL A 351 3.29 12.90 -13.38
C VAL A 351 4.09 14.09 -12.87
N ALA A 352 5.19 13.80 -12.18
CA ALA A 352 6.06 14.82 -11.62
C ALA A 352 6.74 15.66 -12.72
N PRO A 353 7.01 16.96 -12.48
CA PRO A 353 7.63 17.87 -13.46
C PRO A 353 8.93 17.34 -14.07
N GLU A 354 9.82 16.78 -13.25
CA GLU A 354 11.10 16.24 -13.73
C GLU A 354 10.92 15.04 -14.66
N VAL A 355 9.86 14.26 -14.44
CA VAL A 355 9.53 13.10 -15.25
C VAL A 355 8.97 13.54 -16.60
N LEU A 356 8.12 14.58 -16.63
CA LEU A 356 7.67 15.19 -17.88
C LEU A 356 8.86 15.69 -18.73
N CYS A 357 9.96 16.09 -18.08
CA CYS A 357 11.23 16.49 -18.69
C CYS A 357 12.22 15.33 -18.90
N ARG A 358 11.74 14.08 -18.96
CA ARG A 358 12.53 12.87 -19.27
C ARG A 358 13.66 12.54 -18.30
N GLN A 359 13.63 13.10 -17.08
CA GLN A 359 14.53 12.65 -16.02
C GLN A 359 14.10 11.26 -15.50
N PRO A 360 15.03 10.43 -15.01
CA PRO A 360 14.67 9.12 -14.46
C PRO A 360 13.52 9.19 -13.44
N TYR A 361 12.64 8.19 -13.46
CA TYR A 361 11.62 8.08 -12.42
C TYR A 361 12.28 7.77 -11.09
N THR A 362 11.87 8.49 -10.06
CA THR A 362 12.40 8.30 -8.70
C THR A 362 11.28 8.08 -7.69
N ARG A 363 11.63 7.60 -6.50
CA ARG A 363 10.71 7.55 -5.34
C ARG A 363 10.01 8.89 -5.09
N ALA A 364 10.71 10.01 -5.30
CA ALA A 364 10.16 11.35 -5.15
C ALA A 364 9.10 11.69 -6.20
N ALA A 365 9.10 11.04 -7.37
CA ALA A 365 8.07 11.20 -8.39
C ALA A 365 6.75 10.52 -7.95
N ASP A 366 6.81 9.33 -7.33
CA ASP A 366 5.59 8.72 -6.76
C ASP A 366 5.01 9.57 -5.61
N VAL A 367 5.86 10.23 -4.83
CA VAL A 367 5.43 11.17 -3.77
C VAL A 367 4.71 12.38 -4.35
N TYR A 368 5.14 12.88 -5.50
CA TYR A 368 4.39 13.93 -6.22
C TYR A 368 2.98 13.44 -6.56
N SER A 369 2.85 12.24 -7.12
CA SER A 369 1.56 11.64 -7.43
C SER A 369 0.67 11.45 -6.19
N PHE A 370 1.27 11.06 -5.06
CA PHE A 370 0.57 11.02 -3.77
C PHE A 370 0.02 12.39 -3.35
N GLY A 371 0.76 13.48 -3.60
CA GLY A 371 0.28 14.85 -3.37
C GLY A 371 -0.95 15.22 -4.19
N ILE A 372 -1.05 14.72 -5.43
CA ILE A 372 -2.25 14.91 -6.28
C ILE A 372 -3.42 14.09 -5.74
N ILE A 373 -3.20 12.86 -5.27
CA ILE A 373 -4.21 12.04 -4.59
C ILE A 373 -4.71 12.74 -3.31
N MET A 374 -3.81 13.34 -2.52
CA MET A 374 -4.20 14.16 -1.36
C MET A 374 -5.13 15.30 -1.78
N TRP A 375 -4.87 15.94 -2.91
CA TRP A 375 -5.76 16.99 -3.42
C TRP A 375 -7.15 16.43 -3.78
N GLU A 376 -7.22 15.27 -4.46
CA GLU A 376 -8.49 14.63 -4.81
C GLU A 376 -9.38 14.31 -3.59
N PHE A 377 -8.79 13.89 -2.47
CA PHE A 377 -9.53 13.66 -1.22
C PHE A 377 -10.20 14.93 -0.67
N THR A 378 -9.76 16.11 -1.09
CA THR A 378 -10.32 17.40 -0.67
C THR A 378 -11.23 18.02 -1.71
N SER A 379 -10.91 17.86 -3.00
CA SER A 379 -11.64 18.47 -4.11
C SER A 379 -12.81 17.61 -4.60
N TYR A 380 -12.72 16.29 -4.45
CA TYR A 380 -13.63 15.32 -5.07
C TYR A 380 -13.71 15.50 -6.60
N GLN A 381 -12.62 15.97 -7.20
CA GLN A 381 -12.51 16.35 -8.60
C GLN A 381 -11.36 15.62 -9.29
N SER A 382 -11.46 15.45 -10.61
CA SER A 382 -10.31 15.08 -11.42
C SER A 382 -9.33 16.26 -11.52
N PRO A 383 -8.02 16.05 -11.28
CA PRO A 383 -7.04 17.13 -11.38
C PRO A 383 -6.97 17.66 -12.81
N PHE A 384 -7.16 18.98 -12.96
CA PHE A 384 -7.24 19.65 -14.27
C PHE A 384 -8.32 19.03 -15.19
N GLY A 385 -9.46 18.60 -14.63
CA GLY A 385 -10.51 17.90 -15.38
C GLY A 385 -11.24 18.75 -16.43
N THR A 386 -11.18 20.08 -16.34
CA THR A 386 -11.79 21.02 -17.28
C THR A 386 -10.85 21.44 -18.41
N ILE A 387 -9.64 20.87 -18.45
CA ILE A 387 -8.52 21.32 -19.27
C ILE A 387 -8.07 20.19 -20.19
N GLU A 388 -7.61 20.53 -21.40
CA GLU A 388 -6.99 19.58 -22.29
C GLU A 388 -5.71 18.98 -21.69
N HIS A 389 -5.61 17.65 -21.61
CA HIS A 389 -4.39 16.99 -21.16
C HIS A 389 -3.41 16.88 -22.35
N ASN A 390 -2.69 17.95 -22.66
CA ASN A 390 -1.81 18.01 -23.83
C ASN A 390 -0.38 18.47 -23.44
N CYS A 391 0.44 18.82 -24.43
CA CYS A 391 1.78 19.36 -24.18
C CYS A 391 1.74 20.64 -23.34
N ASP A 392 0.76 21.53 -23.56
CA ASP A 392 0.68 22.83 -22.88
C ASP A 392 0.40 22.66 -21.39
N LEU A 393 -0.48 21.73 -21.01
CA LEU A 393 -0.70 21.40 -19.61
C LEU A 393 0.58 20.86 -18.95
N ALA A 394 1.35 20.06 -19.69
CA ALA A 394 2.59 19.51 -19.17
C ALA A 394 3.71 20.57 -19.04
N ILE A 395 3.79 21.53 -19.98
CA ILE A 395 4.67 22.69 -19.92
C ILE A 395 4.31 23.59 -18.72
N THR A 396 3.02 23.84 -18.49
CA THR A 396 2.56 24.68 -17.36
C THR A 396 2.76 24.00 -16.00
N ILE A 397 2.54 22.68 -15.90
CA ILE A 397 2.88 21.90 -14.69
C ILE A 397 4.38 22.02 -14.37
N HIS A 398 5.23 21.93 -15.40
CA HIS A 398 6.68 22.17 -15.25
C HIS A 398 6.98 23.59 -14.78
N GLY A 399 6.27 24.58 -15.32
CA GLY A 399 6.30 25.99 -14.91
C GLY A 399 5.87 26.26 -13.46
N GLY A 400 5.22 25.30 -12.80
CA GLY A 400 4.79 25.40 -11.41
C GLY A 400 3.28 25.42 -11.21
N LEU A 401 2.48 25.22 -12.27
CA LEU A 401 1.03 25.07 -12.15
C LEU A 401 0.70 23.90 -11.21
N ARG A 402 -0.21 24.11 -10.26
CA ARG A 402 -0.71 23.09 -9.34
C ARG A 402 -2.23 23.24 -9.18
N PRO A 403 -2.95 22.16 -8.82
CA PRO A 403 -4.36 22.26 -8.50
C PRO A 403 -4.67 23.29 -7.41
N LYS A 404 -5.77 24.03 -7.58
CA LYS A 404 -6.21 25.07 -6.64
C LYS A 404 -6.55 24.46 -5.29
N VAL A 405 -5.99 25.03 -4.21
CA VAL A 405 -6.27 24.56 -2.84
C VAL A 405 -7.73 24.82 -2.48
N ILE A 406 -8.42 23.77 -2.04
CA ILE A 406 -9.83 23.85 -1.63
C ILE A 406 -9.96 24.59 -0.31
N LYS A 407 -10.90 25.55 -0.26
CA LYS A 407 -11.21 26.33 0.94
C LYS A 407 -11.55 25.40 2.11
N ASP A 408 -11.19 25.81 3.31
CA ASP A 408 -11.44 25.07 4.57
C ASP A 408 -10.68 23.74 4.72
N THR A 409 -9.73 23.45 3.83
CA THR A 409 -8.73 22.38 4.04
C THR A 409 -7.80 22.74 5.23
N PRO A 410 -7.56 21.82 6.19
CA PRO A 410 -6.64 22.02 7.31
C PRO A 410 -5.26 22.51 6.87
N GLY A 411 -4.69 23.48 7.58
CA GLY A 411 -3.41 24.08 7.20
C GLY A 411 -2.25 23.08 7.20
N CYS A 412 -2.19 22.19 8.17
CA CYS A 412 -1.21 21.10 8.25
C CYS A 412 -1.29 20.18 7.02
N TYR A 413 -2.50 19.84 6.59
CA TYR A 413 -2.75 19.05 5.39
C TYR A 413 -2.26 19.75 4.13
N VAL A 414 -2.61 21.04 3.97
CA VAL A 414 -2.15 21.86 2.83
C VAL A 414 -0.63 21.93 2.79
N ARG A 415 0.04 22.09 3.93
CA ARG A 415 1.51 22.12 4.01
C ARG A 415 2.12 20.80 3.52
N LEU A 416 1.64 19.66 4.02
CA LEU A 416 2.15 18.35 3.62
C LEU A 416 1.87 18.06 2.14
N MET A 417 0.64 18.30 1.67
CA MET A 417 0.27 18.17 0.26
C MET A 417 1.18 19.03 -0.63
N LYS A 418 1.49 20.26 -0.21
CA LYS A 418 2.40 21.14 -0.93
C LYS A 418 3.86 20.67 -0.95
N GLN A 419 4.31 20.04 0.14
CA GLN A 419 5.63 19.40 0.16
C GLN A 419 5.69 18.21 -0.81
N CYS A 420 4.63 17.40 -0.88
CA CYS A 420 4.57 16.25 -1.80
C CYS A 420 4.76 16.66 -3.26
N TRP A 421 4.09 17.72 -3.71
CA TRP A 421 4.15 18.16 -5.12
C TRP A 421 5.14 19.31 -5.39
N ASP A 422 6.11 19.53 -4.50
CA ASP A 422 7.13 20.57 -4.66
C ASP A 422 7.96 20.32 -5.94
N SER A 423 8.30 21.38 -6.67
CA SER A 423 9.15 21.26 -7.87
C SER A 423 10.56 20.74 -7.56
N LYS A 424 11.08 20.98 -6.35
CA LYS A 424 12.35 20.44 -5.89
C LYS A 424 12.15 19.06 -5.26
N LEU A 425 12.75 18.03 -5.84
CA LEU A 425 12.66 16.65 -5.34
C LEU A 425 13.07 16.51 -3.87
N ALA A 426 14.14 17.22 -3.45
CA ALA A 426 14.66 17.16 -2.08
C ALA A 426 13.72 17.75 -1.02
N ASN A 427 12.75 18.57 -1.41
CA ASN A 427 11.73 19.10 -0.51
C ASN A 427 10.58 18.10 -0.26
N ARG A 428 10.46 17.10 -1.12
CA ARG A 428 9.39 16.09 -1.01
C ARG A 428 9.73 15.13 0.13
N PRO A 429 8.77 14.80 1.00
CA PRO A 429 8.99 13.82 2.06
C PRO A 429 9.23 12.43 1.46
N THR A 430 9.86 11.54 2.22
CA THR A 430 9.90 10.12 1.85
C THR A 430 8.55 9.46 2.15
N ALA A 431 8.24 8.34 1.50
CA ALA A 431 7.05 7.54 1.83
C ALA A 431 7.02 7.11 3.32
N HIS A 432 8.19 6.89 3.91
CA HIS A 432 8.32 6.64 5.35
C HIS A 432 7.88 7.85 6.20
N SER A 433 8.41 9.04 5.91
CA SER A 433 8.00 10.26 6.61
C SER A 433 6.52 10.59 6.42
N LEU A 434 5.95 10.26 5.26
CA LEU A 434 4.51 10.41 4.99
C LEU A 434 3.67 9.50 5.88
N ALA A 435 3.99 8.20 5.90
CA ALA A 435 3.29 7.23 6.73
C ALA A 435 3.32 7.62 8.21
N ASP A 436 4.49 8.00 8.74
CA ASP A 436 4.65 8.44 10.14
C ASP A 436 3.84 9.71 10.46
N THR A 437 3.84 10.68 9.54
CA THR A 437 3.08 11.93 9.72
C THR A 437 1.57 11.66 9.75
N LEU A 438 1.09 10.83 8.83
CA LEU A 438 -0.33 10.48 8.73
C LEU A 438 -0.78 9.58 9.90
N GLU A 439 0.06 8.65 10.36
CA GLU A 439 -0.20 7.86 11.58
C GLU A 439 -0.36 8.80 12.77
N LYS A 440 0.58 9.75 12.95
CA LYS A 440 0.54 10.72 14.04
C LYS A 440 -0.75 11.55 13.99
N TRP A 441 -1.13 12.06 12.81
CA TRP A 441 -2.38 12.81 12.67
C TRP A 441 -3.59 11.96 13.00
N LEU A 442 -3.64 10.70 12.54
CA LEU A 442 -4.73 9.78 12.85
C LEU A 442 -4.86 9.53 14.35
N GLN A 443 -3.74 9.37 15.07
CA GLN A 443 -3.72 9.22 16.53
C GLN A 443 -4.26 10.48 17.22
N ILE A 444 -3.85 11.67 16.76
CA ILE A 444 -4.30 12.95 17.30
C ILE A 444 -5.82 13.10 17.14
N ILE A 445 -6.33 12.98 15.92
CA ILE A 445 -7.75 13.21 15.63
C ILE A 445 -8.67 12.14 16.22
N CYS A 446 -8.15 10.92 16.45
CA CYS A 446 -8.87 9.87 17.17
C CYS A 446 -8.80 10.00 18.71
N GLY A 447 -8.12 11.01 19.26
CA GLY A 447 -8.01 11.22 20.71
C GLY A 447 -7.08 10.23 21.43
N LYS A 448 -6.10 9.65 20.74
CA LYS A 448 -5.19 8.62 21.27
C LYS A 448 -3.86 9.16 21.81
N CYS A 449 -3.60 10.47 21.78
CA CYS A 449 -2.35 11.09 22.23
C CYS A 449 -2.50 11.91 23.51
N GLU A 450 -1.45 11.93 24.35
CA GLU A 450 -1.31 12.90 25.45
C GLU A 450 -1.11 14.32 24.87
N THR A 451 -1.73 15.33 25.48
CA THR A 451 -1.84 16.69 24.91
C THR A 451 -0.51 17.47 24.97
N LYS A 452 0.22 17.52 23.84
CA LYS A 452 1.27 18.52 23.57
C LYS A 452 0.71 19.74 22.80
N CYS A 453 1.44 20.86 22.81
CA CYS A 453 1.01 22.09 22.12
C CYS A 453 0.78 21.89 20.61
N ASP A 454 1.76 21.28 19.91
CA ASP A 454 1.65 21.03 18.47
C ASP A 454 0.53 20.04 18.12
N ASP A 455 0.31 19.04 18.97
CA ASP A 455 -0.74 18.04 18.77
C ASP A 455 -2.12 18.69 18.92
N LYS A 456 -2.26 19.70 19.80
CA LYS A 456 -3.47 20.50 19.93
C LYS A 456 -3.74 21.37 18.70
N ASP A 457 -2.74 22.05 18.15
CA ASP A 457 -2.90 22.84 16.91
C ASP A 457 -3.37 21.97 15.73
N ILE A 458 -2.75 20.80 15.56
CA ILE A 458 -3.15 19.84 14.52
C ILE A 458 -4.60 19.40 14.74
N TRP A 459 -4.97 19.04 15.98
CA TRP A 459 -6.33 18.64 16.32
C TRP A 459 -7.34 19.76 16.02
N ASP A 460 -7.05 20.99 16.45
CA ASP A 460 -7.92 22.16 16.25
C ASP A 460 -8.18 22.42 14.76
N GLN A 461 -7.15 22.29 13.91
CA GLN A 461 -7.29 22.45 12.46
C GLN A 461 -8.21 21.40 11.82
N PHE A 462 -8.02 20.12 12.15
CA PHE A 462 -8.88 19.04 11.63
C PHE A 462 -10.31 19.13 12.19
N ASN A 463 -10.47 19.40 13.48
CA ASN A 463 -11.78 19.53 14.11
C ASN A 463 -12.58 20.70 13.53
N LEU A 464 -11.94 21.87 13.32
CA LEU A 464 -12.60 23.00 12.68
C LEU A 464 -13.04 22.68 11.24
N ALA A 465 -12.18 22.01 10.47
CA ALA A 465 -12.52 21.61 9.10
C ALA A 465 -13.66 20.58 9.06
N GLU A 466 -13.69 19.62 9.99
CA GLU A 466 -14.77 18.64 10.12
C GLU A 466 -16.10 19.30 10.51
N GLN A 467 -16.09 20.26 11.44
CA GLN A 467 -17.30 21.02 11.79
C GLN A 467 -17.86 21.80 10.60
N LYS A 468 -16.99 22.43 9.78
CA LYS A 468 -17.41 23.13 8.56
C LYS A 468 -18.00 22.17 7.53
N ARG A 469 -17.35 21.02 7.33
CA ARG A 469 -17.81 19.93 6.45
C ARG A 469 -19.22 19.46 6.83
N GLN A 470 -19.46 19.24 8.12
CA GLN A 470 -20.76 18.80 8.65
C GLN A 470 -21.85 19.87 8.54
N LYS A 471 -21.50 21.15 8.67
CA LYS A 471 -22.46 22.27 8.55
C LYS A 471 -22.94 22.50 7.12
N ASN A 472 -22.09 22.26 6.12
CA ASN A 472 -22.42 22.48 4.71
C ASN A 472 -22.16 21.24 3.83
N PRO A 473 -22.86 20.11 4.05
CA PRO A 473 -22.63 18.88 3.27
C PRO A 473 -22.94 19.08 1.78
N SER A 474 -23.86 19.98 1.44
CA SER A 474 -24.28 20.29 0.07
C SER A 474 -23.22 20.99 -0.79
N LEU A 475 -22.17 21.55 -0.17
CA LEU A 475 -21.00 22.10 -0.88
C LEU A 475 -20.01 21.01 -1.28
N ILE A 476 -20.15 19.80 -0.72
CA ILE A 476 -19.34 18.63 -1.05
C ILE A 476 -20.07 17.88 -2.14
N LYS A 477 -20.01 18.41 -3.37
CA LYS A 477 -20.49 17.70 -4.55
C LYS A 477 -19.28 17.15 -5.29
N PRO A 478 -19.28 15.87 -5.69
CA PRO A 478 -18.43 15.46 -6.79
C PRO A 478 -18.78 16.40 -7.95
N TYR A 479 -17.78 17.08 -8.49
CA TYR A 479 -18.01 18.09 -9.51
C TYR A 479 -18.65 17.43 -10.72
N SER A 480 -19.75 18.01 -11.19
CA SER A 480 -20.65 17.42 -12.19
C SER A 480 -20.44 17.97 -13.60
N GLU A 481 -19.40 18.77 -13.85
CA GLU A 481 -19.07 19.16 -15.22
C GLU A 481 -18.49 17.96 -15.96
N GLU A 482 -18.91 17.81 -17.22
CA GLU A 482 -18.32 16.84 -18.14
C GLU A 482 -16.83 17.12 -18.23
N LEU A 483 -16.02 16.09 -17.99
CA LEU A 483 -14.58 16.17 -18.22
C LEU A 483 -14.34 16.65 -19.64
N HIS A 484 -13.33 17.50 -19.84
CA HIS A 484 -12.94 17.88 -21.18
C HIS A 484 -12.71 16.60 -22.02
N PRO A 485 -13.23 16.48 -23.25
CA PRO A 485 -13.26 15.19 -23.98
C PRO A 485 -11.91 14.50 -24.20
N SER A 486 -10.82 15.26 -24.11
CA SER A 486 -9.44 14.76 -24.25
C SER A 486 -8.80 14.28 -22.93
N VAL A 487 -9.47 14.51 -21.79
CA VAL A 487 -9.02 14.05 -20.47
C VAL A 487 -9.00 12.53 -20.46
N SER A 488 -7.81 11.99 -20.22
CA SER A 488 -7.64 10.55 -20.07
C SER A 488 -7.43 10.24 -18.60
N LEU A 489 -8.30 9.41 -18.05
CA LEU A 489 -8.19 8.92 -16.67
C LEU A 489 -7.41 7.59 -16.61
N THR A 490 -6.92 7.09 -17.73
CA THR A 490 -6.12 5.88 -17.83
C THR A 490 -4.73 6.23 -18.36
N SER A 491 -3.75 5.41 -18.01
CA SER A 491 -2.37 5.59 -18.43
C SER A 491 -2.25 5.60 -19.96
N ARG A 492 -1.52 6.58 -20.50
CA ARG A 492 -1.20 6.69 -21.93
C ARG A 492 0.19 7.24 -22.14
N ILE A 493 0.71 7.17 -23.37
CA ILE A 493 2.00 7.75 -23.74
C ILE A 493 1.99 9.24 -23.40
N LEU A 494 3.00 9.67 -22.65
CA LEU A 494 3.15 11.05 -22.21
C LEU A 494 3.68 11.94 -23.34
N PRO A 495 3.28 13.23 -23.39
CA PRO A 495 3.81 14.18 -24.35
C PRO A 495 5.34 14.24 -24.31
N LYS A 496 5.96 14.40 -25.49
CA LYS A 496 7.41 14.59 -25.59
C LYS A 496 7.74 16.06 -25.39
N ILE A 497 8.25 16.38 -24.20
CA ILE A 497 8.71 17.72 -23.84
C ILE A 497 10.23 17.70 -23.72
N TYR A 498 10.88 18.58 -24.46
CA TYR A 498 12.31 18.86 -24.36
C TYR A 498 12.50 20.25 -23.75
N LEU A 499 12.17 20.37 -22.46
CA LEU A 499 12.41 21.60 -21.70
C LEU A 499 13.67 21.45 -20.84
N PRO A 500 14.44 22.52 -20.64
CA PRO A 500 15.54 22.51 -19.70
C PRO A 500 15.03 22.33 -18.26
N ILE A 501 15.78 21.55 -17.47
CA ILE A 501 15.48 21.21 -16.07
C ILE A 501 15.35 22.47 -15.20
N GLN A 502 16.15 23.48 -15.50
CA GLN A 502 16.04 24.82 -14.94
C GLN A 502 15.73 25.78 -16.08
N MET A 503 14.60 26.44 -15.98
CA MET A 503 14.21 27.48 -16.91
C MET A 503 15.08 28.72 -16.69
N THR A 504 15.57 29.28 -17.78
CA THR A 504 16.17 30.62 -17.78
C THR A 504 15.13 31.67 -17.36
N TYR A 505 15.58 32.86 -16.99
CA TYR A 505 14.68 33.96 -16.61
C TYR A 505 13.70 34.31 -17.74
N GLU A 506 14.16 34.29 -19.00
CA GLU A 506 13.35 34.59 -20.18
C GLU A 506 12.29 33.50 -20.43
N GLU A 507 12.66 32.22 -20.37
CA GLU A 507 11.70 31.13 -20.53
C GLU A 507 10.66 31.12 -19.40
N LYS A 508 11.08 31.47 -18.17
CA LYS A 508 10.18 31.60 -17.03
C LYS A 508 9.21 32.78 -17.21
N PHE A 509 9.68 33.91 -17.72
CA PHE A 509 8.84 35.07 -18.04
C PHE A 509 7.79 34.73 -19.11
N THR A 510 8.19 34.03 -20.18
CA THR A 510 7.26 33.58 -21.23
C THR A 510 6.22 32.59 -20.71
N ILE A 511 6.62 31.65 -19.83
CA ILE A 511 5.65 30.77 -19.17
C ILE A 511 4.77 31.55 -18.20
N ASP A 512 5.29 32.52 -17.45
CA ASP A 512 4.49 33.34 -16.54
C ASP A 512 3.47 34.22 -17.30
N GLU A 513 3.80 34.70 -18.50
CA GLU A 513 2.83 35.35 -19.42
C GLU A 513 1.80 34.36 -19.93
N PHE A 514 2.23 33.17 -20.39
CA PHE A 514 1.31 32.10 -20.81
C PHE A 514 0.38 31.66 -19.66
N LEU A 515 0.90 31.53 -18.44
CA LEU A 515 0.12 31.18 -17.23
C LEU A 515 -0.89 32.27 -16.90
N LYS A 516 -0.54 33.55 -17.02
CA LYS A 516 -1.50 34.64 -16.85
C LYS A 516 -2.59 34.60 -17.89
N ASP A 517 -2.26 34.40 -19.16
CA ASP A 517 -3.24 34.27 -20.23
C ASP A 517 -4.13 33.03 -20.01
N TYR A 518 -3.54 31.94 -19.53
CA TYR A 518 -4.24 30.70 -19.23
C TYR A 518 -5.19 30.84 -18.04
N GLU A 519 -4.75 31.44 -16.94
CA GLU A 519 -5.57 31.74 -15.76
C GLU A 519 -6.70 32.73 -16.11
N ASN A 520 -6.42 33.74 -16.95
CA ASN A 520 -7.42 34.70 -17.42
C ASN A 520 -8.48 34.04 -18.33
N ASN A 521 -8.08 33.10 -19.20
CA ASN A 521 -9.02 32.35 -20.06
C ASN A 521 -9.87 31.34 -19.30
N ILE A 522 -9.39 30.79 -18.19
CA ILE A 522 -10.19 29.96 -17.28
C ILE A 522 -11.23 30.82 -16.55
N ASP A 523 -10.88 32.04 -16.13
CA ASP A 523 -11.84 32.95 -15.50
C ASP A 523 -12.85 33.52 -16.50
N GLU A 524 -12.48 33.85 -17.74
CA GLU A 524 -13.43 34.34 -18.76
C GLU A 524 -14.47 33.28 -19.18
N ASN A 525 -14.08 32.00 -19.28
CA ASN A 525 -15.03 30.91 -19.53
C ASN A 525 -15.89 30.56 -18.30
N ASN A 526 -15.51 30.99 -17.10
CA ASN A 526 -16.30 30.83 -15.87
C ASN A 526 -17.19 32.04 -15.53
N ILE A 527 -16.99 33.19 -16.17
CA ILE A 527 -17.77 34.42 -15.92
C ILE A 527 -18.99 34.54 -16.86
N SER A 528 -19.08 33.78 -17.95
CA SER A 528 -20.23 33.86 -18.87
C SER A 528 -21.50 33.08 -18.43
N MET A 529 -21.54 32.48 -17.23
CA MET A 529 -22.73 31.78 -16.73
C MET A 529 -23.13 32.16 -15.29
N LEU A 530 -22.88 33.41 -14.89
CA LEU A 530 -23.48 34.01 -13.69
C LEU A 530 -24.27 35.29 -13.99
N SER A 531 -24.95 35.32 -15.15
CA SER A 531 -26.05 36.26 -15.40
C SER A 531 -27.39 35.52 -15.44
#